data_AF-A0A8H3B4U5-F1
#
_entry.id   AF-A0A8H3B4U5-F1
#
_cell.length_a   1.000
_cell.length_b   1.000
_cell.length_c   1.000
_cell.angle_alpha   90.00
_cell.angle_beta   90.00
_cell.angle_gamma   90.00
#
_symmetry.space_group_name_H-M   'P 1'
#
loop_
_entity.id
_entity.type
_entity.pdbx_description
1 polymer ?
#
loop_
_entity_poly.entity_id
_entity_poly.type
_entity_poly.pdbx_seq_one_letter_code
_entity_poly.pdbx_strand_id
1 'polypeptide(L)'
;MTSETGKDRPKCRIAELEQFKCTPVVEPGGYTRIHCTPIPRIFRICPNRPAVEITTLVNVDPHTGEYIITSDAMNTLPRTMAWRDMSASSSKSE
;
A
#
# COMPACT_ATOMS: atom_id res chain seq x y z
N MET A 1 18.43 -24.05 -35.62
CA MET A 1 18.89 -23.93 -34.21
C MET A 1 18.41 -22.59 -33.69
N THR A 2 17.31 -22.58 -32.93
CA THR A 2 16.69 -21.39 -32.34
C THR A 2 17.39 -21.03 -31.04
N SER A 3 18.09 -19.90 -31.01
CA SER A 3 18.51 -19.24 -29.76
C SER A 3 17.49 -18.15 -29.44
N GLU A 4 16.55 -18.45 -28.55
CA GLU A 4 15.71 -17.44 -27.91
C GLU A 4 16.56 -16.77 -26.82
N THR A 5 17.08 -15.59 -27.13
CA THR A 5 17.68 -14.68 -26.14
C THR A 5 16.61 -14.30 -25.12
N GLY A 6 16.90 -14.51 -23.83
CA GLY A 6 15.96 -14.35 -22.72
C GLY A 6 15.18 -13.03 -22.77
N LYS A 7 13.85 -13.15 -22.88
CA LYS A 7 12.90 -12.04 -22.67
C LYS A 7 13.12 -11.49 -21.26
N ASP A 8 13.60 -10.26 -21.16
CA ASP A 8 13.66 -9.50 -19.90
C ASP A 8 12.25 -9.50 -19.30
N ARG A 9 12.07 -10.18 -18.16
CA ARG A 9 10.76 -10.25 -17.52
C ARG A 9 10.44 -8.84 -17.06
N PRO A 10 9.26 -8.29 -17.40
CA PRO A 10 8.98 -6.90 -17.10
C PRO A 10 8.97 -6.74 -15.56
N LYS A 11 9.87 -5.88 -15.07
CA LYS A 11 10.19 -5.74 -13.64
C LYS A 11 9.03 -5.03 -12.93
N CYS A 12 8.72 -5.48 -11.72
CA CYS A 12 7.76 -4.75 -10.88
C CYS A 12 8.36 -3.41 -10.47
N ARG A 13 7.53 -2.37 -10.38
CA ARG A 13 7.92 -1.05 -9.87
C ARG A 13 7.22 -0.74 -8.55
N ILE A 14 7.83 0.13 -7.77
CA ILE A 14 7.22 0.73 -6.59
C ILE A 14 6.57 2.06 -6.98
N ALA A 15 5.44 2.36 -6.38
CA ALA A 15 4.79 3.66 -6.46
C ALA A 15 4.30 4.08 -5.07
N GLU A 16 4.32 5.37 -4.81
CA GLU A 16 3.74 5.96 -3.62
C GLU A 16 2.47 6.74 -3.99
N LEU A 17 1.46 6.64 -3.14
CA LEU A 17 0.24 7.42 -3.17
C LEU A 17 0.05 8.07 -1.81
N GLU A 18 -0.01 9.40 -1.77
CA GLU A 18 -0.35 10.12 -0.56
C GLU A 18 -1.88 10.20 -0.42
N GLN A 19 -2.40 9.67 0.69
CA GLN A 19 -3.79 9.83 1.10
C GLN A 19 -3.89 10.84 2.25
N PHE A 20 -5.09 11.36 2.53
CA PHE A 20 -5.30 12.25 3.67
C PHE A 20 -6.44 11.72 4.54
N LYS A 21 -6.23 11.72 5.86
CA LYS A 21 -7.30 11.55 6.83
C LYS A 21 -7.63 12.90 7.44
N CYS A 22 -8.84 13.37 7.15
CA CYS A 22 -9.32 14.66 7.62
C CYS A 22 -10.29 14.49 8.80
N THR A 23 -10.07 15.25 9.87
CA THR A 23 -10.91 15.29 11.06
C THR A 23 -11.29 16.73 11.41
N PRO A 24 -12.57 17.03 11.71
CA PRO A 24 -12.96 18.34 12.22
C PRO A 24 -12.42 18.53 13.65
N VAL A 25 -11.87 19.71 13.91
CA VAL A 25 -11.36 20.14 15.20
C VAL A 25 -12.10 21.42 15.57
N VAL A 26 -12.74 21.43 16.74
CA VAL A 26 -13.41 22.63 17.27
C VAL A 26 -12.38 23.43 18.05
N GLU A 27 -12.12 24.64 17.58
CA GLU A 27 -11.19 25.56 18.22
C GLU A 27 -11.83 26.24 19.45
N PRO A 28 -11.04 26.80 20.38
CA PRO A 28 -11.55 27.47 21.60
C PRO A 28 -12.54 28.62 21.34
N GLY A 29 -12.61 29.14 20.11
CA GLY A 29 -13.57 30.17 19.68
C GLY A 29 -14.88 29.64 19.07
N GLY A 30 -15.11 28.32 19.07
CA GLY A 30 -16.32 27.70 18.52
C GLY A 30 -16.32 27.50 16.99
N TYR A 31 -15.22 27.86 16.31
CA TYR A 31 -15.04 27.59 14.89
C TYR A 31 -14.52 26.18 14.64
N THR A 32 -15.05 25.51 13.63
CA THR A 32 -14.57 24.19 13.20
C THR A 32 -13.52 24.33 12.12
N ARG A 33 -12.32 23.81 12.38
CA ARG A 33 -11.24 23.67 11.38
C ARG A 33 -11.12 22.22 10.95
N ILE A 34 -10.85 21.98 9.66
CA ILE A 34 -10.52 20.63 9.19
C ILE A 34 -9.01 20.42 9.31
N HIS A 35 -8.60 19.42 10.07
CA HIS A 35 -7.22 18.98 10.18
C HIS A 35 -7.03 17.70 9.35
N CYS A 36 -6.18 17.75 8.32
CA CYS A 36 -5.88 16.61 7.46
C CYS A 36 -4.45 16.13 7.70
N THR A 37 -4.30 14.87 8.11
CA THR A 37 -3.00 14.21 8.26
C THR A 37 -2.69 13.37 7.03
N PRO A 38 -1.51 13.52 6.40
CA PRO A 38 -1.11 12.69 5.27
C PRO A 38 -0.87 11.24 5.72
N ILE A 39 -1.24 10.29 4.85
CA ILE A 39 -1.10 8.85 5.01
C ILE A 39 -0.46 8.32 3.73
N PRO A 40 0.86 8.11 3.72
CA PRO A 40 1.55 7.54 2.59
C PRO A 40 1.18 6.06 2.40
N ARG A 41 0.95 5.67 1.16
CA ARG A 41 0.58 4.30 0.75
C ARG A 41 1.51 3.82 -0.34
N ILE A 42 2.17 2.69 -0.12
CA ILE A 42 3.19 2.18 -1.03
C ILE A 42 2.62 0.99 -1.77
N PHE A 43 2.77 0.99 -3.08
CA PHE A 43 2.23 -0.02 -3.97
C PHE A 43 3.32 -0.71 -4.76
N ARG A 44 3.20 -2.04 -4.86
CA ARG A 44 3.94 -2.87 -5.80
C ARG A 44 3.11 -3.07 -7.06
N ILE A 45 3.61 -2.56 -8.18
CA ILE A 45 2.94 -2.62 -9.48
C ILE A 45 3.73 -3.56 -10.38
N CYS A 46 3.15 -4.72 -10.66
CA CYS A 46 3.73 -5.70 -11.56
C CYS A 46 2.89 -5.78 -12.86
N PRO A 47 3.52 -5.96 -14.02
CA PRO A 47 2.83 -6.18 -15.29
C PRO A 47 1.82 -7.32 -15.21
N ASN A 48 0.63 -7.12 -15.80
CA ASN A 48 -0.46 -8.11 -15.85
C ASN A 48 -0.93 -8.62 -14.48
N ARG A 49 -0.65 -7.88 -13.39
CA ARG A 49 -1.18 -8.15 -12.05
C ARG A 49 -1.79 -6.88 -11.47
N PRO A 50 -2.80 -7.01 -10.59
CA PRO A 50 -3.29 -5.88 -9.82
C PRO A 50 -2.15 -5.22 -9.02
N ALA A 51 -2.24 -3.91 -8.82
CA ALA A 51 -1.39 -3.21 -7.86
C ALA A 51 -1.70 -3.72 -6.44
N VAL A 52 -0.67 -3.99 -5.66
CA VAL A 52 -0.82 -4.49 -4.28
C VAL A 52 -0.21 -3.48 -3.33
N GLU A 53 -0.97 -3.06 -2.32
CA GLU A 53 -0.44 -2.22 -1.25
C GLU A 53 0.52 -3.04 -0.39
N ILE A 54 1.71 -2.51 -0.18
CA ILE A 54 2.79 -3.10 0.63
C ILE A 54 3.25 -2.17 1.75
N THR A 55 2.48 -1.12 2.07
CA THR A 55 2.81 -0.15 3.13
C THR A 55 3.15 -0.82 4.47
N THR A 56 2.46 -1.91 4.81
CA THR A 56 2.68 -2.67 6.06
C THR A 56 3.89 -3.59 6.03
N LEU A 57 4.50 -3.77 4.85
CA LEU A 57 5.65 -4.66 4.63
C LEU A 57 6.96 -3.89 4.49
N VAL A 58 6.92 -2.56 4.41
CA VAL A 58 8.11 -1.70 4.34
C VAL A 58 8.45 -1.15 5.72
N ASN A 59 9.74 -0.96 5.97
CA ASN A 59 10.22 -0.28 7.18
C ASN A 59 10.52 1.19 6.85
N VAL A 60 10.51 2.04 7.87
CA VAL A 60 10.94 3.45 7.75
C VAL A 60 12.25 3.59 8.51
N ASP A 61 13.25 4.19 7.88
CA ASP A 61 14.47 4.59 8.56
C ASP A 61 14.14 5.68 9.59
N PRO A 62 14.40 5.47 10.89
CA PRO A 62 14.03 6.41 11.94
C PRO A 62 14.87 7.70 11.93
N HIS A 63 15.99 7.72 11.22
CA HIS A 63 16.89 8.87 11.12
C HIS A 63 16.64 9.70 9.86
N THR A 64 16.29 9.07 8.73
CA THR A 64 16.08 9.77 7.45
C THR A 64 14.61 9.91 7.06
N GLY A 65 13.73 9.07 7.61
CA GLY A 65 12.32 8.99 7.21
C GLY A 65 12.09 8.28 5.87
N GLU A 66 13.14 7.71 5.26
CA GLU A 66 13.04 7.01 3.99
C GLU A 66 12.49 5.59 4.14
N TYR A 67 11.78 5.12 3.12
CA TYR A 67 11.26 3.76 3.07
C TYR A 67 12.34 2.75 2.71
N ILE A 68 12.55 1.77 3.58
CA ILE A 68 13.43 0.63 3.36
C ILE A 68 12.61 -0.50 2.76
N ILE A 69 12.76 -0.70 1.45
CA ILE A 69 12.05 -1.73 0.68
C ILE A 69 12.94 -2.96 0.51
N THR A 70 12.64 -4.01 1.27
CA THR A 70 13.39 -5.27 1.23
C THR A 70 12.92 -6.19 0.10
N SER A 71 13.76 -7.16 -0.27
CA SER A 71 13.36 -8.25 -1.19
C SER A 71 12.13 -9.01 -0.67
N ASP A 72 11.98 -9.12 0.65
CA ASP A 72 10.88 -9.83 1.27
C ASP A 72 9.56 -9.09 1.09
N ALA A 73 9.55 -7.75 1.20
CA ALA A 73 8.37 -6.94 0.86
C ALA A 73 7.99 -7.07 -0.63
N MET A 74 8.98 -7.29 -1.49
CA MET A 74 8.78 -7.50 -2.93
C MET A 74 8.30 -8.90 -3.31
N ASN A 75 8.57 -9.91 -2.47
CA ASN A 75 8.22 -11.30 -2.74
C ASN A 75 6.99 -11.76 -1.95
N THR A 76 6.76 -11.18 -0.77
CA THR A 76 5.63 -11.49 0.09
C THR A 76 4.43 -10.69 -0.39
N LEU A 77 3.42 -11.39 -0.89
CA LEU A 77 2.10 -10.81 -1.06
C LEU A 77 1.37 -10.92 0.29
N PRO A 78 0.74 -9.84 0.79
CA PRO A 78 -0.29 -10.00 1.80
C PRO A 78 -1.26 -11.09 1.35
N ARG A 79 -1.80 -11.90 2.27
CA ARG A 79 -2.88 -12.84 1.91
C ARG A 79 -4.07 -12.01 1.43
N THR A 80 -4.21 -11.86 0.12
CA THR A 80 -5.33 -11.16 -0.49
C THR A 80 -6.33 -12.19 -1.00
N MET A 81 -7.58 -12.05 -0.58
CA MET A 81 -8.71 -12.70 -1.21
C MET A 81 -9.17 -11.80 -2.36
N ALA A 82 -9.54 -12.35 -3.52
CA ALA A 82 -10.13 -11.50 -4.55
C ALA A 82 -11.41 -10.87 -3.99
N TRP A 83 -11.73 -9.63 -4.37
CA TRP A 83 -12.96 -8.97 -3.91
C TRP A 83 -14.21 -9.83 -4.16
N ARG A 84 -14.23 -10.56 -5.28
CA ARG A 84 -15.32 -11.48 -5.65
C ARG A 84 -15.44 -12.70 -4.74
N ASP A 85 -14.36 -13.08 -4.08
CA ASP A 85 -14.29 -14.24 -3.20
C ASP A 85 -14.56 -13.84 -1.74
N MET A 86 -14.74 -12.54 -1.46
CA MET A 86 -15.05 -12.02 -0.14
C MET A 86 -16.54 -12.30 0.18
N SER A 87 -16.81 -13.35 0.96
CA SER A 87 -18.13 -13.53 1.56
C SER A 87 -18.30 -12.53 2.72
N ALA A 88 -19.46 -11.88 2.80
CA ALA A 88 -19.77 -11.01 3.92
C ALA A 88 -19.67 -11.82 5.22
N SER A 89 -18.65 -11.56 6.03
CA SER A 89 -18.52 -12.19 7.34
C SER A 89 -19.69 -11.74 8.21
N SER A 90 -20.62 -12.65 8.48
CA SER A 90 -21.57 -12.48 9.58
C SER A 90 -20.77 -12.28 10.87
N SER A 91 -20.91 -11.11 11.47
CA SER A 91 -20.39 -10.84 12.81
C SER A 91 -21.08 -11.81 13.78
N LYS A 92 -20.34 -12.79 14.31
CA LYS A 92 -20.74 -13.39 15.58
C LYS A 92 -20.35 -12.39 16.67
N SER A 93 -21.38 -11.70 17.16
CA SER A 93 -21.36 -11.04 18.46
C SER A 93 -21.10 -12.11 19.52
N GLU A 94 -20.13 -11.87 20.40
CA GLU A 94 -19.98 -12.57 21.68
C GLU A 94 -20.35 -11.60 22.80
#